data_AF-A0A534EC69-F1
#
_entry.id   AF-A0A534EC69-F1
#
_cell.length_a   1.000
_cell.length_b   1.000
_cell.length_c   1.000
_cell.angle_alpha   90.00
_cell.angle_beta   90.00
_cell.angle_gamma   90.00
#
_symmetry.space_group_name_H-M   'P 1'
#
loop_
_entity.id
_entity.type
_entity.pdbx_description
1 polymer ?
#
loop_
_entity_poly.entity_id
_entity_poly.type
_entity_poly.pdbx_seq_one_letter_code
_entity_poly.pdbx_strand_id
1 'polypeptide(L)'
;MFAGWVNRHQLDVIEYLQEENRVLKERLGGKRLRFTDAERRRLARKARALGRKVLNELETLVTPDMLLRWYRSIASILKENGIEPALERDAHPRWSTFLKAHWECLTATDFLSVEVCTIKGLVTHYVLFFINIASRSVHVAGITPHPDNAWMTQMARNVIDIGDGFLRGKRYLILDRDA
;
A
#
# COMPACT_ATOMS: atom_id res chain seq x y z
N MET A 1 -13.31 0.45 -18.86
CA MET A 1 -12.22 0.37 -19.87
C MET A 1 -10.84 0.26 -19.25
N PHE A 2 -10.51 1.01 -18.19
CA PHE A 2 -9.19 1.01 -17.54
C PHE A 2 -8.74 -0.36 -16.98
N ALA A 3 -9.60 -1.06 -16.22
CA ALA A 3 -9.27 -2.37 -15.65
C ALA A 3 -8.94 -3.45 -16.72
N GLY A 4 -9.64 -3.42 -17.86
CA GLY A 4 -9.35 -4.32 -18.98
C GLY A 4 -8.05 -3.99 -19.72
N TRP A 5 -7.64 -2.71 -19.75
CA TRP A 5 -6.35 -2.30 -20.30
C TRP A 5 -5.19 -2.70 -19.39
N VAL A 6 -5.31 -2.47 -18.08
CA VAL A 6 -4.30 -2.88 -17.08
C VAL A 6 -4.10 -4.40 -17.10
N ASN A 7 -5.18 -5.18 -17.17
CA ASN A 7 -5.08 -6.64 -17.22
C ASN A 7 -4.38 -7.14 -18.50
N ARG A 8 -4.66 -6.53 -19.66
CA ARG A 8 -3.96 -6.89 -20.91
C ARG A 8 -2.48 -6.55 -20.83
N HIS A 9 -2.13 -5.37 -20.36
CA HIS A 9 -0.74 -4.99 -20.17
C HIS A 9 0.01 -5.92 -19.20
N GLN A 10 -0.65 -6.37 -18.12
CA GLN A 10 -0.10 -7.37 -17.21
C GLN A 10 0.15 -8.71 -17.89
N LEU A 11 -0.76 -9.15 -18.77
CA LEU A 11 -0.59 -10.39 -19.53
C LEU A 11 0.57 -10.29 -20.52
N ASP A 12 0.69 -9.19 -21.25
CA ASP A 12 1.80 -8.96 -22.20
C ASP A 12 3.17 -9.00 -21.49
N VAL A 13 3.26 -8.42 -20.28
CA VAL A 13 4.48 -8.48 -19.46
C VAL A 13 4.77 -9.91 -18.99
N ILE A 14 3.75 -10.67 -18.60
CA ILE A 14 3.92 -12.08 -18.20
C ILE A 14 4.41 -12.91 -19.39
N GLU A 15 3.84 -12.72 -20.57
CA GLU A 15 4.21 -13.43 -21.79
C GLU A 15 5.67 -13.18 -22.17
N TYR A 16 6.10 -11.91 -22.17
CA TYR A 16 7.50 -11.55 -22.40
C TYR A 16 8.43 -12.22 -21.37
N LEU A 17 8.11 -12.13 -20.08
CA LEU A 17 8.93 -12.72 -19.02
C LEU A 17 8.97 -14.25 -19.09
N GLN A 18 7.89 -14.90 -19.54
CA GLN A 18 7.87 -16.35 -19.77
C GLN A 18 8.81 -16.74 -20.92
N GLU A 19 8.79 -15.99 -22.02
CA GLU A 19 9.68 -16.22 -23.15
C GLU A 19 11.15 -15.94 -22.79
N GLU A 20 11.43 -14.86 -22.05
CA GLU A 20 12.77 -14.60 -21.51
C GLU A 20 13.25 -15.76 -20.63
N ASN A 21 12.41 -16.25 -19.72
CA ASN A 21 12.73 -17.41 -18.89
C ASN A 21 12.98 -18.68 -19.71
N ARG A 22 12.24 -18.91 -20.80
CA ARG A 22 12.45 -20.04 -21.71
C ARG A 22 13.82 -19.96 -22.39
N VAL A 23 14.16 -18.81 -22.97
CA VAL A 23 15.47 -18.57 -23.61
C VAL A 23 16.62 -18.76 -22.60
N LEU A 24 16.46 -18.28 -21.37
CA LEU A 24 17.45 -18.47 -20.32
C LEU A 24 17.64 -19.95 -19.95
N LYS A 25 16.55 -20.71 -19.83
CA LYS A 25 16.62 -22.16 -19.55
C LYS A 25 17.31 -22.93 -20.66
N GLU A 26 17.00 -22.62 -21.92
CA GLU A 26 17.64 -23.23 -23.08
C GLU A 26 19.15 -22.96 -23.08
N ARG A 27 19.56 -21.71 -22.83
CA ARG A 27 20.98 -21.34 -22.72
C ARG A 27 21.70 -22.01 -21.55
N LEU A 28 21.01 -22.26 -20.45
CA LEU A 28 21.56 -22.94 -19.29
C LEU A 28 21.76 -24.45 -19.50
N GLY A 29 21.16 -25.04 -20.54
CA GLY A 29 21.41 -26.42 -20.98
C GLY A 29 21.19 -27.47 -19.89
N GLY A 30 20.24 -27.23 -18.96
CA GLY A 30 19.94 -28.14 -17.85
C GLY A 30 21.00 -28.17 -16.74
N LYS A 31 21.98 -27.27 -16.72
CA LYS A 31 22.97 -27.18 -15.64
C LYS A 31 22.28 -26.79 -14.32
N ARG A 32 22.60 -27.51 -13.24
CA ARG A 32 22.13 -27.17 -11.89
C ARG A 32 22.68 -25.80 -11.47
N LEU A 33 21.79 -24.82 -11.33
CA LEU A 33 22.11 -23.50 -10.79
C LEU A 33 22.44 -23.60 -9.30
N ARG A 34 23.54 -22.97 -8.87
CA ARG A 34 23.86 -22.80 -7.45
C ARG A 34 23.28 -21.47 -6.97
N PHE A 35 22.25 -21.55 -6.13
CA PHE A 35 21.65 -20.38 -5.50
C PHE A 35 22.36 -20.03 -4.20
N THR A 36 22.67 -18.75 -4.03
CA THR A 36 23.07 -18.10 -2.77
C THR A 36 21.90 -18.06 -1.78
N ASP A 37 22.18 -17.89 -0.49
CA ASP A 37 21.13 -17.81 0.53
C ASP A 37 20.21 -16.59 0.35
N ALA A 38 20.73 -15.50 -0.23
CA ALA A 38 19.91 -14.35 -0.59
C ALA A 38 18.89 -14.69 -1.70
N GLU A 39 19.31 -15.42 -2.74
CA GLU A 39 18.42 -15.85 -3.83
C GLU A 39 17.38 -16.85 -3.33
N ARG A 40 17.80 -17.85 -2.53
CA ARG A 40 16.89 -18.83 -1.91
C ARG A 40 15.81 -18.14 -1.09
N ARG A 41 16.17 -17.14 -0.27
CA ARG A 41 15.21 -16.34 0.50
C ARG A 41 14.21 -15.60 -0.36
N ARG A 42 14.66 -14.93 -1.44
CA ARG A 42 13.77 -14.20 -2.35
C ARG A 42 12.78 -15.14 -3.05
N LEU A 43 13.28 -16.26 -3.57
CA LEU A 43 12.46 -17.27 -4.26
C LEU A 43 11.47 -17.93 -3.30
N ALA A 44 11.91 -18.36 -2.12
CA ALA A 44 11.06 -18.98 -1.11
C ALA A 44 9.89 -18.08 -0.68
N ARG A 45 10.16 -16.78 -0.50
CA ARG A 45 9.12 -15.80 -0.11
C ARG A 45 8.07 -15.62 -1.21
N LYS A 46 8.47 -15.53 -2.48
CA LYS A 46 7.55 -15.43 -3.61
C LYS A 46 6.75 -16.72 -3.81
N ALA A 47 7.41 -17.88 -3.66
CA ALA A 47 6.78 -19.18 -3.77
C ALA A 47 5.68 -19.41 -2.72
N ARG A 48 5.92 -19.01 -1.46
CA ARG A 48 4.89 -19.07 -0.41
C ARG A 48 3.61 -18.33 -0.79
N ALA A 49 3.74 -17.13 -1.38
CA ALA A 49 2.60 -16.30 -1.77
C ALA A 49 1.77 -16.90 -2.92
N LEU A 50 2.40 -17.65 -3.84
CA LEU A 50 1.71 -18.33 -4.93
C LEU A 50 1.01 -19.62 -4.47
N GLY A 51 1.56 -20.29 -3.45
CA GLY A 51 1.02 -21.54 -2.94
C GLY A 51 1.31 -22.75 -3.83
N ARG A 52 1.14 -23.94 -3.28
CA ARG A 52 1.56 -25.21 -3.92
C ARG A 52 0.88 -25.45 -5.27
N LYS A 53 -0.42 -25.20 -5.36
CA LYS A 53 -1.22 -25.50 -6.55
C LYS A 53 -0.74 -24.70 -7.76
N VAL A 54 -0.61 -23.38 -7.60
CA VAL A 54 -0.13 -22.49 -8.65
C VAL A 54 1.32 -22.81 -9.03
N LEU A 55 2.19 -23.07 -8.05
CA LEU A 55 3.59 -23.41 -8.33
C LEU A 55 3.75 -24.68 -9.18
N ASN A 56 2.84 -25.66 -9.06
CA ASN A 56 2.87 -26.87 -9.87
C ASN A 56 2.45 -26.62 -11.32
N GLU A 57 1.68 -25.56 -11.58
CA GLU A 57 1.25 -25.15 -12.92
C GLU A 57 2.33 -24.29 -13.62
N LEU A 58 3.31 -23.80 -12.87
CA LEU A 58 4.41 -22.99 -13.40
C LEU A 58 5.61 -23.84 -13.79
N GLU A 59 6.24 -23.48 -14.91
CA GLU A 59 7.53 -24.04 -15.29
C GLU A 59 8.66 -23.40 -14.46
N THR A 60 8.90 -23.89 -13.24
CA THR A 60 9.84 -23.30 -12.29
C THR A 60 11.28 -23.80 -12.46
N LEU A 61 12.29 -22.91 -12.31
CA LEU A 61 13.72 -23.27 -12.27
C LEU A 61 14.10 -24.18 -11.09
N VAL A 62 13.30 -24.16 -10.02
CA VAL A 62 13.48 -24.91 -8.78
C VAL A 62 12.18 -25.60 -8.47
N THR A 63 12.22 -26.89 -8.11
CA THR A 63 10.98 -27.63 -7.86
C THR A 63 10.14 -26.96 -6.76
N PRO A 64 8.80 -26.97 -6.90
CA PRO A 64 7.92 -26.41 -5.88
C PRO A 64 8.18 -26.94 -4.47
N ASP A 65 8.59 -28.21 -4.33
CA ASP A 65 8.94 -28.80 -3.03
C ASP A 65 10.17 -28.17 -2.41
N MET A 66 11.17 -27.87 -3.21
CA MET A 66 12.42 -27.28 -2.74
C MET A 66 12.21 -25.81 -2.34
N LEU A 67 11.40 -25.06 -3.09
CA LEU A 67 11.01 -23.70 -2.75
C LEU A 67 10.26 -23.62 -1.40
N LEU A 68 9.28 -24.50 -1.20
CA LEU A 68 8.52 -24.55 0.05
C LEU A 68 9.36 -25.07 1.21
N ARG A 69 10.30 -26.00 0.96
CA ARG A 69 11.27 -26.46 1.96
C ARG A 69 12.17 -25.32 2.42
N TRP A 70 12.74 -24.54 1.50
CA TRP A 70 13.55 -23.37 1.85
C TRP A 70 12.77 -22.37 2.70
N TYR A 71 11.51 -22.10 2.35
CA TYR A 71 10.65 -21.24 3.16
C TYR A 71 10.51 -21.74 4.61
N ARG A 72 10.22 -23.04 4.79
CA ARG A 72 10.09 -23.66 6.12
C ARG A 72 11.39 -23.62 6.92
N SER A 73 12.53 -23.87 6.28
CA SER A 73 13.84 -23.79 6.95
C SER A 73 14.14 -22.37 7.42
N ILE A 74 13.86 -21.36 6.59
CA ILE A 74 14.02 -19.95 6.97
C ILE A 74 13.10 -19.62 8.15
N ALA A 75 11.84 -20.05 8.11
CA ALA A 75 10.89 -19.82 9.20
C ALA A 75 11.32 -20.52 10.51
N SER A 76 11.88 -21.73 10.44
CA SER A 76 12.42 -22.45 11.60
C SER A 76 13.58 -21.68 12.23
N ILE A 77 14.56 -21.27 11.42
CA ILE A 77 15.74 -20.53 11.90
C ILE A 77 15.31 -19.22 12.55
N LEU A 78 14.38 -18.47 11.94
CA LEU A 78 13.87 -17.23 12.53
C LEU A 78 13.21 -17.48 13.88
N LYS A 79 12.35 -18.50 13.96
CA LYS A 79 11.66 -18.90 15.19
C LYS A 79 12.64 -19.33 16.29
N GLU A 80 13.66 -20.11 15.95
CA GLU A 80 14.73 -20.53 16.88
C GLU A 80 15.53 -19.33 17.44
N ASN A 81 15.65 -18.25 16.68
CA ASN A 81 16.29 -17.00 17.12
C ASN A 81 15.33 -16.02 17.80
N GLY A 82 14.09 -16.45 18.14
CA GLY A 82 13.09 -15.60 18.79
C GLY A 82 12.50 -14.52 17.88
N ILE A 83 12.76 -14.57 16.57
CA ILE A 83 12.18 -13.67 15.59
C ILE A 83 10.93 -14.34 15.05
N GLU A 84 9.77 -13.93 15.55
CA GLU A 84 8.51 -14.39 14.98
C GLU A 84 8.43 -13.96 13.50
N PRO A 85 8.12 -14.89 12.57
CA PRO A 85 7.83 -14.50 11.19
C PRO A 85 6.73 -13.44 11.20
N ALA A 86 6.94 -12.34 10.48
CA ALA A 86 5.96 -11.27 10.39
C ALA A 86 4.56 -11.86 10.16
N LEU A 87 3.60 -11.50 11.04
CA LEU A 87 2.22 -11.97 10.98
C LEU A 87 1.75 -12.00 9.53
N GLU A 88 1.41 -13.19 9.03
CA GLU A 88 0.95 -13.36 7.64
C GLU A 88 -0.18 -12.34 7.40
N ARG A 89 -0.22 -11.74 6.19
CA ARG A 89 -1.21 -10.70 5.85
C ARG A 89 -2.65 -11.14 6.10
N ASP A 90 -2.90 -12.45 6.16
CA ASP A 90 -4.20 -13.07 6.44
C ASP A 90 -4.62 -13.00 7.92
N ALA A 91 -3.70 -12.70 8.85
CA ALA A 91 -3.97 -12.47 10.27
C ALA A 91 -4.29 -11.00 10.59
N HIS A 92 -4.28 -10.11 9.59
CA HIS A 92 -4.78 -8.75 9.82
C HIS A 92 -6.28 -8.83 10.06
N PRO A 93 -6.81 -8.16 11.10
CA PRO A 93 -8.25 -7.99 11.22
C PRO A 93 -8.76 -7.45 9.89
N ARG A 94 -9.85 -8.03 9.37
CA ARG A 94 -10.50 -7.55 8.14
C ARG A 94 -10.53 -6.03 8.18
N TRP A 95 -10.34 -5.36 7.04
CA TRP A 95 -10.30 -3.90 6.99
C TRP A 95 -11.48 -3.24 7.74
N SER A 96 -12.65 -3.86 7.69
CA SER A 96 -13.83 -3.47 8.48
C SER A 96 -13.64 -3.54 10.00
N THR A 97 -12.97 -4.58 10.51
CA THR A 97 -12.64 -4.74 11.94
C THR A 97 -11.59 -3.71 12.37
N PHE A 98 -10.56 -3.48 11.56
CA PHE A 98 -9.57 -2.42 11.81
C PHE A 98 -10.25 -1.04 11.87
N LEU A 99 -11.07 -0.71 10.87
CA LEU A 99 -11.79 0.55 10.83
C LEU A 99 -12.73 0.70 12.03
N LYS A 100 -13.49 -0.33 12.41
CA LYS A 100 -14.37 -0.29 13.59
C LYS A 100 -13.61 -0.02 14.88
N ALA A 101 -12.43 -0.63 15.06
CA ALA A 101 -11.62 -0.43 16.26
C ALA A 101 -11.05 1.00 16.38
N HIS A 102 -10.85 1.68 15.25
CA HIS A 102 -10.21 2.99 15.20
C HIS A 102 -11.17 4.13 14.79
N TRP A 103 -12.44 3.81 14.51
CA TRP A 103 -13.42 4.72 13.93
C TRP A 103 -13.51 6.04 14.71
N GLU A 104 -13.58 5.95 16.04
CA GLU A 104 -13.69 7.09 16.96
C GLU A 104 -12.44 7.96 17.04
N CYS A 105 -11.27 7.42 16.71
CA CYS A 105 -9.99 8.14 16.78
C CYS A 105 -9.39 8.53 15.43
N LEU A 106 -10.10 8.25 14.32
CA LEU A 106 -9.71 8.58 12.96
C LEU A 106 -10.37 9.87 12.46
N THR A 107 -9.55 10.74 11.87
CA THR A 107 -9.98 11.89 11.07
C THR A 107 -9.28 11.82 9.73
N ALA A 108 -9.93 12.24 8.66
CA ALA A 108 -9.29 12.48 7.37
C ALA A 108 -9.29 13.98 7.05
N THR A 109 -8.35 14.42 6.22
CA THR A 109 -8.29 15.78 5.70
C THR A 109 -7.97 15.76 4.22
N ASP A 110 -8.57 16.71 3.51
CA ASP A 110 -8.40 16.88 2.07
C ASP A 110 -8.75 18.33 1.67
N PHE A 111 -8.50 18.66 0.41
CA PHE A 111 -8.82 19.92 -0.22
C PHE A 111 -9.96 19.78 -1.24
N LEU A 112 -10.86 20.77 -1.25
CA LEU A 112 -11.79 20.99 -2.35
C LEU A 112 -11.42 22.28 -3.06
N SER A 113 -11.30 22.24 -4.38
CA SER A 113 -11.10 23.42 -5.22
C SER A 113 -12.45 23.93 -5.73
N VAL A 114 -12.73 25.21 -5.50
CA VAL A 114 -13.94 25.89 -5.97
C VAL A 114 -13.54 27.08 -6.82
N GLU A 115 -14.04 27.16 -8.04
CA GLU A 115 -13.81 28.31 -8.90
C GLU A 115 -14.85 29.40 -8.63
N VAL A 116 -14.38 30.58 -8.24
CA VAL A 116 -15.23 31.74 -7.94
C VAL A 116 -15.04 32.78 -9.03
N CYS A 117 -16.12 33.14 -9.72
CA CYS A 117 -16.09 34.21 -10.71
C CYS A 117 -16.04 35.57 -9.97
N THR A 118 -14.99 36.33 -10.23
CA THR A 118 -14.82 37.68 -9.69
C THR A 118 -14.80 38.70 -10.84
N ILE A 119 -14.96 39.99 -10.50
CA ILE A 119 -14.90 41.09 -11.47
C ILE A 119 -13.54 41.15 -12.20
N LYS A 120 -12.47 40.59 -11.58
CA LYS A 120 -11.11 40.54 -12.13
C LYS A 120 -10.77 39.22 -12.84
N GLY A 121 -11.73 38.29 -12.96
CA GLY A 121 -11.53 36.98 -13.57
C GLY A 121 -11.92 35.81 -12.64
N LEU A 122 -11.71 34.59 -13.12
CA LEU A 122 -11.99 33.37 -12.37
C LEU A 122 -10.85 33.09 -11.38
N VAL A 123 -11.19 32.90 -10.10
CA VAL A 123 -10.21 32.63 -9.04
C VAL A 123 -10.54 31.31 -8.36
N THR A 124 -9.62 30.36 -8.43
CA THR A 124 -9.70 29.09 -7.71
C THR A 124 -9.43 29.32 -6.22
N HIS A 125 -10.39 28.94 -5.38
CA HIS A 125 -10.26 28.91 -3.93
C HIS A 125 -10.12 27.47 -3.47
N TYR A 126 -9.13 27.22 -2.62
CA TYR A 126 -8.91 25.93 -1.97
C TYR A 126 -9.55 25.95 -0.59
N VAL A 127 -10.43 24.98 -0.35
CA VAL A 127 -11.11 24.76 0.92
C VAL A 127 -10.45 23.59 1.62
N LEU A 128 -9.75 23.85 2.73
CA LEU A 128 -9.22 22.81 3.59
C LEU A 128 -10.32 22.35 4.55
N PHE A 129 -10.59 21.05 4.56
CA PHE A 129 -11.56 20.47 5.47
C PHE A 129 -11.04 19.22 6.16
N PHE A 130 -11.65 18.91 7.31
CA PHE A 130 -11.41 17.73 8.11
C PHE A 130 -12.72 16.98 8.30
N ILE A 131 -12.70 15.66 8.20
CA ILE A 131 -13.88 14.81 8.40
C ILE A 131 -13.62 13.78 9.49
N ASN A 132 -14.47 13.78 10.51
CA ASN A 132 -14.48 12.74 11.53
C ASN A 132 -15.11 11.47 10.94
N ILE A 133 -14.35 10.37 10.86
CA ILE A 133 -14.78 9.16 10.15
C ILE A 133 -15.98 8.49 10.85
N ALA A 134 -15.87 8.28 12.16
CA ALA A 134 -16.82 8.82 13.13
C ALA A 134 -18.30 9.02 12.77
N SER A 135 -18.65 10.26 13.07
CA SER A 135 -19.90 10.94 12.90
C SER A 135 -20.16 11.40 11.47
N ARG A 136 -19.18 11.29 10.56
CA ARG A 136 -19.18 11.95 9.24
C ARG A 136 -19.35 13.46 9.33
N SER A 137 -19.03 14.07 10.47
CA SER A 137 -19.05 15.52 10.62
C SER A 137 -17.84 16.14 9.92
N VAL A 138 -18.10 17.14 9.09
CA VAL A 138 -17.08 17.90 8.36
C VAL A 138 -16.84 19.23 9.09
N HIS A 139 -15.57 19.61 9.21
CA HIS A 139 -15.13 20.91 9.70
C HIS A 139 -14.28 21.59 8.62
N VAL A 140 -14.72 22.76 8.18
CA VAL A 140 -13.94 23.59 7.26
C VAL A 140 -12.93 24.38 8.09
N ALA A 141 -11.65 24.07 7.91
CA ALA A 141 -10.57 24.74 8.64
C ALA A 141 -10.27 26.13 8.06
N GLY A 142 -10.36 26.27 6.73
CA GLY A 142 -10.17 27.56 6.09
C GLY A 142 -10.32 27.51 4.57
N ILE A 143 -10.45 28.70 3.99
CA ILE A 143 -10.56 28.92 2.55
C ILE A 143 -9.48 29.91 2.14
N THR A 144 -8.72 29.59 1.09
CA THR A 144 -7.68 30.49 0.57
C THR A 144 -7.46 30.27 -0.93
N PRO A 145 -7.21 31.31 -1.73
CA PRO A 145 -6.69 31.13 -3.09
C PRO A 145 -5.21 30.70 -3.10
N HIS A 146 -4.50 30.81 -1.97
CA HIS A 146 -3.07 30.54 -1.85
C HIS A 146 -2.78 29.68 -0.59
N PRO A 147 -2.91 28.34 -0.68
CA PRO A 147 -2.66 27.43 0.43
C PRO A 147 -1.15 27.18 0.62
N ASP A 148 -0.42 28.24 0.98
CA ASP A 148 1.02 28.17 1.22
C ASP A 148 1.39 27.54 2.58
N ASN A 149 2.69 27.35 2.81
CA ASN A 149 3.19 26.74 4.04
C ASN A 149 2.82 27.53 5.31
N ALA A 150 2.80 28.86 5.25
CA ALA A 150 2.50 29.70 6.41
C ALA A 150 1.02 29.56 6.79
N TRP A 151 0.13 29.60 5.80
CA TRP A 151 -1.29 29.38 5.97
C TRP A 151 -1.58 27.97 6.47
N MET A 152 -0.98 26.94 5.86
CA MET A 152 -1.14 25.54 6.28
C MET A 152 -0.69 25.31 7.72
N THR A 153 0.43 25.92 8.12
CA THR A 153 0.92 25.84 9.50
C THR A 153 -0.08 26.48 10.47
N GLN A 154 -0.69 27.60 10.10
CA GLN A 154 -1.69 28.24 10.94
C GLN A 154 -2.97 27.41 11.03
N MET A 155 -3.44 26.82 9.94
CA MET A 155 -4.60 25.92 9.96
C MET A 155 -4.34 24.71 10.84
N ALA A 156 -3.15 24.11 10.73
CA ALA A 156 -2.73 23.01 11.60
C ALA A 156 -2.77 23.40 13.08
N ARG A 157 -2.28 24.59 13.45
CA ARG A 157 -2.36 25.10 14.84
C ARG A 157 -3.79 25.26 15.33
N ASN A 158 -4.68 25.82 14.50
CA ASN A 158 -6.08 26.02 14.87
C ASN A 158 -6.78 24.68 15.13
N VAL A 159 -6.57 23.66 14.29
CA VAL A 159 -7.28 22.38 14.43
C VAL A 159 -6.75 21.49 15.56
N ILE A 160 -5.51 21.69 16.01
CA ILE A 160 -4.93 20.99 17.17
C ILE A 160 -5.07 21.79 18.48
N ASP A 161 -5.71 22.96 18.45
CA ASP A 161 -5.85 23.80 19.63
C ASP A 161 -6.47 23.04 20.80
N ILE A 162 -5.93 23.26 22.00
CA ILE A 162 -6.30 22.50 23.19
C ILE A 162 -7.67 22.89 23.76
N GLY A 163 -8.19 24.07 23.41
CA GLY A 163 -9.49 24.57 23.82
C GLY A 163 -10.61 24.01 22.95
N ASP A 164 -10.57 24.33 21.65
CA ASP A 164 -11.67 24.14 20.69
C ASP A 164 -11.25 23.42 19.39
N GLY A 165 -10.01 22.91 19.31
CA GLY A 165 -9.49 22.27 18.12
C GLY A 165 -10.27 21.02 17.70
N PHE A 166 -10.66 20.96 16.42
CA PHE A 166 -11.45 19.86 15.86
C PHE A 166 -10.79 18.47 15.99
N LEU A 167 -9.45 18.41 16.08
CA LEU A 167 -8.69 17.17 16.21
C LEU A 167 -8.55 16.69 17.66
N ARG A 168 -9.19 17.34 18.63
CA ARG A 168 -9.15 16.95 20.04
C ARG A 168 -9.63 15.50 20.23
N GLY A 169 -8.81 14.70 20.91
CA GLY A 169 -9.10 13.27 21.15
C GLY A 169 -8.92 12.35 19.94
N LYS A 170 -8.53 12.89 18.78
CA LYS A 170 -8.18 12.10 17.60
C LYS A 170 -6.72 11.66 17.68
N ARG A 171 -6.45 10.42 17.29
CA ARG A 171 -5.10 9.82 17.35
C ARG A 171 -4.44 9.71 15.99
N TYR A 172 -5.23 9.61 14.93
CA TYR A 172 -4.75 9.37 13.60
C TYR A 172 -5.42 10.32 12.61
N LEU A 173 -4.58 10.98 11.80
CA LEU A 173 -5.00 11.82 10.69
C LEU A 173 -4.62 11.13 9.38
N ILE A 174 -5.61 10.90 8.53
CA ILE A 174 -5.42 10.43 7.15
C ILE A 174 -5.32 11.67 6.27
N LEU A 175 -4.19 11.82 5.60
CA LEU A 175 -4.00 12.80 4.55
C LEU A 175 -3.95 12.04 3.24
N ASP A 176 -4.88 12.33 2.34
CA ASP A 176 -4.80 11.78 1.00
C ASP A 176 -3.70 12.48 0.21
N ARG A 177 -2.87 11.71 -0.48
CA ARG A 177 -1.76 12.21 -1.30
C ARG A 177 -1.85 11.59 -2.67
N ASP A 178 -2.93 11.90 -3.35
CA ASP A 178 -3.03 11.64 -4.78
C ASP A 178 -2.17 12.68 -5.51
N ALA A 179 -1.10 12.19 -6.13
CA ALA A 179 -0.18 12.95 -6.97
C ALA A 179 -0.48 12.69 -8.45
#